data_AF-A0A9D8GZM6-F1
#
_entry.id   AF-A0A9D8GZM6-F1
#
_cell.length_a   1.000
_cell.length_b   1.000
_cell.length_c   1.000
_cell.angle_alpha   90.00
_cell.angle_beta   90.00
_cell.angle_gamma   90.00
#
_symmetry.space_group_name_H-M   'P 1'
#
loop_
_entity.id
_entity.type
_entity.pdbx_description
1 polymer ?
#
loop_
_entity_poly.entity_id
_entity_poly.type
_entity_poly.pdbx_seq_one_letter_code
_entity_poly.pdbx_strand_id
1 'polypeptide(L)'
;MLTENRDRLFGDETSISSSMVVVSAAIVAFAGSAPLLGPTLCAAFAGFYWPHFRDRCFSKAVVNAAIIGSSGLAGAIVFGALTSGTHRSLADSVVVLIPVVAVYWFVNTLLLAAALTLLRGAHFPQTVRLLLVSETPLLVFAVFGGLCGYSFLEHGHVIGVAALLLCILLADLFMVRPRPIVHAASRTVFVATHAFLPVLSVAIGVFAAQWDQWLAVAWLVVGVPLLTYLLALVRVRARISRWDRHLAIGVAVLEVPLVLSFGLAGAIAHWVGVEVGLFTAGGLAALLTLCARYFRRRELRARADDRRVAVAAERAVLEGRSLPTPV
;
A
#
# COMPACT_ATOMS: atom_id res chain seq x y z
N MET A 1 4.51 -6.26 24.96
CA MET A 1 4.49 -5.03 24.16
C MET A 1 5.69 -4.96 23.24
N LEU A 2 5.43 -4.84 21.95
CA LEU A 2 6.35 -4.66 20.82
C LEU A 2 5.67 -3.57 19.97
N THR A 3 6.39 -2.54 19.51
CA THR A 3 6.01 -1.56 18.44
C THR A 3 5.56 -0.12 18.79
N GLU A 4 5.75 0.76 17.78
CA GLU A 4 5.83 2.24 17.74
C GLU A 4 4.56 3.02 17.95
N ASN A 5 3.44 2.35 17.77
CA ASN A 5 2.13 2.94 17.90
C ASN A 5 1.41 2.26 19.06
N ARG A 6 1.84 2.57 20.28
CA ARG A 6 1.22 2.07 21.52
C ARG A 6 -0.29 2.38 21.59
N ASP A 7 -0.74 3.38 20.83
CA ASP A 7 -2.12 3.83 20.74
C ASP A 7 -2.89 3.26 19.53
N ARG A 8 -2.24 2.47 18.65
CA ARG A 8 -2.84 1.90 17.42
C ARG A 8 -2.30 0.52 17.10
N LEU A 9 -2.48 -0.39 18.04
CA LEU A 9 -2.32 -1.82 17.79
C LEU A 9 -3.42 -2.25 16.81
N PHE A 10 -3.04 -2.91 15.71
CA PHE A 10 -3.98 -3.78 15.02
C PHE A 10 -4.40 -4.90 16.00
N GLY A 11 -5.52 -5.56 15.76
CA GLY A 11 -6.04 -6.60 16.68
C GLY A 11 -5.08 -7.75 16.96
N ASP A 12 -3.96 -7.84 16.23
CA ASP A 12 -2.86 -8.80 16.36
C ASP A 12 -1.61 -8.24 17.08
N GLU A 13 -1.67 -7.02 17.61
CA GLU A 13 -0.55 -6.27 18.23
C GLU A 13 0.67 -6.02 17.31
N THR A 14 0.51 -6.18 16.00
CA THR A 14 1.59 -5.88 15.05
C THR A 14 1.50 -4.41 14.63
N SER A 15 2.65 -3.74 14.53
CA SER A 15 2.74 -2.45 13.86
C SER A 15 3.17 -2.71 12.44
N ILE A 16 2.43 -2.12 11.51
CA ILE A 16 2.88 -1.94 10.14
C ILE A 16 4.23 -1.22 10.21
N SER A 17 5.26 -1.84 9.63
CA SER A 17 6.61 -1.31 9.58
C SER A 17 6.95 -0.94 8.15
N SER A 18 7.40 0.30 7.95
CA SER A 18 7.93 0.79 6.67
C SER A 18 9.31 0.19 6.33
N SER A 19 9.87 -0.69 7.19
CA SER A 19 11.15 -1.37 6.97
C SER A 19 11.20 -2.12 5.64
N MET A 20 10.11 -2.71 5.17
CA MET A 20 10.09 -3.40 3.87
C MET A 20 10.44 -2.46 2.70
N VAL A 21 10.05 -1.19 2.76
CA VAL A 21 10.40 -0.16 1.76
C VAL A 21 11.91 0.08 1.73
N VAL A 22 12.50 0.24 2.92
CA VAL A 22 13.95 0.46 3.08
C VAL A 22 14.74 -0.75 2.62
N VAL A 23 14.30 -1.97 2.97
CA VAL A 23 14.99 -3.20 2.58
C VAL A 23 14.96 -3.40 1.06
N SER A 24 13.81 -3.18 0.41
CA SER A 24 13.73 -3.25 -1.05
C SER A 24 14.65 -2.24 -1.73
N ALA A 25 14.74 -1.02 -1.19
CA ALA A 25 15.68 -0.01 -1.69
C ALA A 25 17.13 -0.48 -1.55
N ALA A 26 17.49 -1.05 -0.40
CA ALA A 26 18.82 -1.57 -0.13
C ALA A 26 19.19 -2.73 -1.05
N ILE A 27 18.26 -3.66 -1.32
CA ILE A 27 18.48 -4.78 -2.27
C ILE A 27 18.97 -4.28 -3.62
N VAL A 28 18.35 -3.21 -4.14
CA VAL A 28 18.78 -2.61 -5.41
C VAL A 28 20.06 -1.81 -5.25
N ALA A 29 20.13 -0.92 -4.26
CA ALA A 29 21.27 0.00 -4.09
C ALA A 29 22.62 -0.69 -3.84
N PHE A 30 22.62 -1.89 -3.24
CA PHE A 30 23.84 -2.66 -2.98
C PHE A 30 24.16 -3.72 -4.05
N ALA A 31 23.36 -3.82 -5.11
CA ALA A 31 23.49 -4.87 -6.13
C ALA A 31 24.89 -4.94 -6.78
N GLY A 32 25.55 -3.80 -6.95
CA GLY A 32 26.87 -3.72 -7.60
C GLY A 32 28.08 -3.89 -6.68
N SER A 33 27.92 -3.69 -5.36
CA SER A 33 29.07 -3.61 -4.43
C SER A 33 29.07 -4.70 -3.37
N ALA A 34 27.91 -4.99 -2.77
CA ALA A 34 27.76 -5.98 -1.71
C ALA A 34 26.37 -6.63 -1.82
N PRO A 35 26.09 -7.39 -2.91
CA PRO A 35 24.73 -7.76 -3.32
C PRO A 35 23.96 -8.58 -2.30
N LEU A 36 24.66 -9.35 -1.45
CA LEU A 36 24.04 -10.13 -0.36
C LEU A 36 24.23 -9.44 1.00
N LEU A 37 25.47 -9.07 1.34
CA LEU A 37 25.80 -8.57 2.67
C LEU A 37 25.17 -7.19 2.96
N GLY A 38 25.18 -6.27 2.00
CA GLY A 38 24.66 -4.91 2.15
C GLY A 38 23.18 -4.88 2.51
N PRO A 39 22.30 -5.52 1.71
CA PRO A 39 20.86 -5.58 2.00
C PRO A 39 20.56 -6.32 3.31
N THR A 40 21.26 -7.41 3.61
CA THR A 40 21.08 -8.16 4.86
C THR A 40 21.41 -7.33 6.10
N LEU A 41 22.53 -6.60 6.09
CA LEU A 41 22.89 -5.71 7.20
C LEU A 41 21.90 -4.57 7.34
N CYS A 42 21.54 -3.91 6.23
CA CYS A 42 20.54 -2.83 6.24
C CYS A 42 19.19 -3.30 6.81
N ALA A 43 18.75 -4.50 6.39
CA ALA A 43 17.55 -5.14 6.90
C ALA A 43 17.64 -5.47 8.39
N ALA A 44 18.76 -6.04 8.86
CA ALA A 44 18.98 -6.30 10.28
C ALA A 44 18.94 -4.99 11.10
N PHE A 45 19.54 -3.91 10.60
CA PHE A 45 19.49 -2.59 11.23
C PHE A 45 18.07 -2.02 11.27
N ALA A 46 17.28 -2.19 10.21
CA ALA A 46 15.87 -1.81 10.20
C ALA A 46 15.05 -2.60 11.26
N GLY A 47 15.52 -3.78 11.66
CA GLY A 47 14.94 -4.56 12.76
C GLY A 47 15.31 -4.10 14.17
N PHE A 48 16.29 -3.21 14.32
CA PHE A 48 16.65 -2.61 15.61
C PHE A 48 15.66 -1.51 16.00
N TYR A 49 14.51 -1.96 16.45
CA TYR A 49 13.42 -1.10 16.84
C TYR A 49 13.74 -0.32 18.12
N TRP A 50 13.81 1.02 18.04
CA TRP A 50 14.33 1.88 19.10
C TRP A 50 13.68 1.65 20.49
N PRO A 51 12.35 1.54 20.61
CA PRO A 51 11.74 1.21 21.89
C PRO A 51 12.14 -0.12 22.51
N HIS A 52 12.59 -1.12 21.74
CA HIS A 52 13.15 -2.33 22.36
C HIS A 52 14.43 -2.03 23.13
N PHE A 53 15.25 -1.09 22.66
CA PHE A 53 16.45 -0.64 23.37
C PHE A 53 16.07 0.20 24.59
N ARG A 54 15.14 1.14 24.42
CA ARG A 54 14.66 1.98 25.52
C ARG A 54 14.07 1.14 26.66
N ASP A 55 13.27 0.13 26.32
CA ASP A 55 12.58 -0.73 27.28
C ASP A 55 13.44 -1.97 27.67
N ARG A 56 14.75 -1.97 27.33
CA ARG A 56 15.73 -3.03 27.63
C ARG A 56 15.31 -4.45 27.20
N CYS A 57 14.48 -4.55 26.16
CA CYS A 57 13.98 -5.79 25.58
C CYS A 57 14.93 -6.32 24.49
N PHE A 58 16.22 -6.50 24.82
CA PHE A 58 17.27 -6.81 23.83
C PHE A 58 17.02 -8.13 23.07
N SER A 59 16.45 -9.14 23.73
CA SER A 59 16.09 -10.41 23.08
C SER A 59 15.11 -10.21 21.90
N LYS A 60 14.14 -9.31 22.06
CA LYS A 60 13.18 -8.98 21.00
C LYS A 60 13.83 -8.21 19.85
N ALA A 61 14.75 -7.32 20.16
CA ALA A 61 15.52 -6.60 19.15
C ALA A 61 16.36 -7.56 18.30
N VAL A 62 17.04 -8.52 18.94
CA VAL A 62 17.84 -9.54 18.24
C VAL A 62 16.98 -10.44 17.37
N VAL A 63 15.85 -10.95 17.88
CA VAL A 63 14.92 -11.78 17.10
C VAL A 63 14.38 -11.02 15.89
N ASN A 64 13.98 -9.76 16.06
CA ASN A 64 13.45 -8.95 14.97
C ASN A 64 14.53 -8.65 13.90
N ALA A 65 15.75 -8.29 14.33
CA ALA A 65 16.88 -8.09 13.43
C ALA A 65 17.22 -9.37 12.64
N ALA A 66 17.20 -10.54 13.29
CA ALA A 66 17.44 -11.82 12.63
C ALA A 66 16.36 -12.15 11.59
N ILE A 67 15.08 -11.94 11.91
CA ILE A 67 13.94 -12.17 11.00
C ILE A 67 14.01 -11.25 9.78
N ILE A 68 14.17 -9.95 10.00
CA ILE A 68 14.18 -8.96 8.91
C ILE A 68 15.46 -9.12 8.08
N GLY A 69 16.61 -9.37 8.72
CA GLY A 69 17.87 -9.67 8.05
C GLY A 69 17.79 -10.90 7.14
N SER A 70 17.21 -12.00 7.63
CA SER A 70 17.03 -13.24 6.86
C SER A 70 16.07 -13.04 5.68
N SER A 71 15.00 -12.29 5.88
CA SER A 71 14.06 -11.92 4.82
C SER A 71 14.74 -11.05 3.75
N GLY A 72 15.55 -10.08 4.17
CA GLY A 72 16.37 -9.24 3.29
C GLY A 72 17.35 -10.06 2.45
N LEU A 73 18.03 -11.04 3.08
CA LEU A 73 18.91 -11.98 2.37
C LEU A 73 18.15 -12.79 1.31
N ALA A 74 16.97 -13.31 1.64
CA ALA A 74 16.16 -14.08 0.70
C ALA A 74 15.75 -13.22 -0.52
N GLY A 75 15.30 -11.98 -0.28
CA GLY A 75 15.00 -11.02 -1.35
C GLY A 75 16.23 -10.70 -2.22
N ALA A 76 17.40 -10.50 -1.59
CA ALA A 76 18.65 -10.24 -2.30
C ALA A 76 19.11 -11.42 -3.17
N ILE A 77 18.96 -12.67 -2.70
CA ILE A 77 19.25 -13.88 -3.48
C ILE A 77 18.35 -13.94 -4.73
N VAL A 78 17.04 -13.70 -4.56
CA VAL A 78 16.09 -13.69 -5.69
C VAL A 78 16.42 -12.56 -6.67
N PHE A 79 16.76 -11.38 -6.16
CA PHE A 79 17.18 -10.28 -7.01
C PHE A 79 18.41 -10.69 -7.82
N GLY A 80 19.48 -11.14 -7.16
CA GLY A 80 20.69 -11.64 -7.81
C GLY A 80 20.41 -12.66 -8.92
N ALA A 81 19.61 -13.69 -8.62
CA ALA A 81 19.25 -14.75 -9.57
C ALA A 81 18.46 -14.24 -10.79
N LEU A 82 17.63 -13.19 -10.62
CA LEU A 82 16.88 -12.57 -11.71
C LEU A 82 17.66 -11.45 -12.42
N THR A 83 18.82 -11.05 -11.89
CA THR A 83 19.70 -10.01 -12.45
C THR A 83 20.84 -10.52 -13.29
N SER A 84 21.20 -11.79 -13.17
CA SER A 84 22.36 -12.35 -13.85
C SER A 84 22.13 -12.37 -15.36
N GLY A 85 22.72 -11.41 -16.09
CA GLY A 85 22.83 -11.45 -17.56
C GLY A 85 21.98 -10.46 -18.37
N THR A 86 21.31 -9.49 -17.75
CA THR A 86 20.48 -8.50 -18.49
C THR A 86 20.96 -7.07 -18.30
N HIS A 87 21.11 -6.32 -19.40
CA HIS A 87 21.10 -4.86 -19.38
C HIS A 87 19.69 -4.42 -18.98
N ARG A 88 19.57 -3.66 -17.89
CA ARG A 88 18.28 -3.42 -17.25
C ARG A 88 17.68 -2.10 -17.67
N SER A 89 16.55 -2.17 -18.35
CA SER A 89 15.64 -1.03 -18.42
C SER A 89 14.94 -0.82 -17.07
N LEU A 90 14.33 0.35 -16.89
CA LEU A 90 13.46 0.62 -15.74
C LEU A 90 12.30 -0.40 -15.65
N ALA A 91 11.77 -0.82 -16.80
CA ALA A 91 10.67 -1.79 -16.87
C ALA A 91 11.10 -3.17 -16.34
N ASP A 92 12.30 -3.63 -16.70
CA ASP A 92 12.85 -4.89 -16.17
C ASP A 92 13.05 -4.82 -14.66
N SER A 93 13.46 -3.65 -14.16
CA SER A 93 13.62 -3.42 -12.73
C SER A 93 12.30 -3.56 -11.98
N VAL A 94 11.19 -3.03 -12.51
CA VAL A 94 9.85 -3.21 -11.91
C VAL A 94 9.45 -4.70 -11.88
N VAL A 95 9.60 -5.41 -13.00
CA VAL A 95 9.22 -6.82 -13.11
C VAL A 95 10.00 -7.69 -12.14
N VAL A 96 11.30 -7.43 -11.98
CA VAL A 96 12.18 -8.16 -11.05
C VAL A 96 11.84 -7.84 -9.59
N LEU A 97 11.42 -6.62 -9.29
CA LEU A 97 11.10 -6.23 -7.91
C LEU A 97 9.86 -6.94 -7.34
N ILE A 98 8.91 -7.33 -8.19
CA ILE A 98 7.69 -8.04 -7.75
C ILE A 98 8.02 -9.37 -7.02
N PRO A 99 8.73 -10.34 -7.64
CA PRO A 99 9.08 -11.58 -6.95
C PRO A 99 10.04 -11.37 -5.78
N VAL A 100 10.91 -10.35 -5.83
CA VAL A 100 11.84 -10.01 -4.74
C VAL A 100 11.08 -9.56 -3.48
N VAL A 101 10.15 -8.61 -3.65
CA VAL A 101 9.30 -8.12 -2.57
C VAL A 101 8.39 -9.22 -2.05
N ALA A 102 7.83 -10.06 -2.94
CA ALA A 102 6.97 -11.17 -2.55
C ALA A 102 7.73 -12.20 -1.69
N VAL A 103 8.97 -12.56 -2.06
CA VAL A 103 9.78 -13.50 -1.29
C VAL A 103 10.20 -12.91 0.05
N TYR A 104 10.67 -11.66 0.06
CA TYR A 104 10.98 -10.96 1.31
C TYR A 104 9.77 -10.99 2.26
N TRP A 105 8.60 -10.59 1.77
CA TRP A 105 7.36 -10.52 2.56
C TRP A 105 6.95 -11.89 3.10
N PHE A 106 6.97 -12.91 2.25
CA PHE A 106 6.57 -14.25 2.63
C PHE A 106 7.49 -14.85 3.69
N VAL A 107 8.82 -14.73 3.49
CA VAL A 107 9.81 -15.19 4.47
C VAL A 107 9.67 -14.44 5.80
N ASN A 108 9.51 -13.11 5.75
CA ASN A 108 9.29 -12.30 6.94
C ASN A 108 8.05 -12.76 7.72
N THR A 109 6.93 -12.95 7.01
CA THR A 109 5.68 -13.41 7.60
C THR A 109 5.83 -14.80 8.25
N LEU A 110 6.47 -15.75 7.57
CA LEU A 110 6.65 -17.11 8.12
C LEU A 110 7.53 -17.11 9.37
N LEU A 111 8.66 -16.40 9.32
CA LEU A 111 9.58 -16.33 10.45
C LEU A 111 8.96 -15.59 11.64
N LEU A 112 8.24 -14.50 11.39
CA LEU A 112 7.51 -13.76 12.43
C LEU A 112 6.39 -14.60 13.04
N ALA A 113 5.61 -15.32 12.23
CA ALA A 113 4.59 -16.23 12.73
C ALA A 113 5.19 -17.34 13.60
N ALA A 114 6.31 -17.94 13.18
CA ALA A 114 7.00 -18.95 13.96
C ALA A 114 7.48 -18.39 15.31
N ALA A 115 8.08 -17.20 15.32
CA ALA A 115 8.52 -16.53 16.54
C ALA A 115 7.33 -16.23 17.48
N LEU A 116 6.20 -15.76 16.95
CA LEU A 116 5.00 -15.51 17.75
C LEU A 116 4.38 -16.80 18.30
N THR A 117 4.37 -17.89 17.53
CA THR A 117 3.93 -19.20 18.00
C THR A 117 4.80 -19.71 19.14
N LEU A 118 6.13 -19.63 19.00
CA LEU A 118 7.06 -20.10 20.04
C LEU A 118 7.00 -19.24 21.32
N LEU A 119 6.88 -17.92 21.18
CA LEU A 119 6.93 -17.00 22.33
C LEU A 119 5.58 -16.82 23.03
N ARG A 120 4.46 -16.97 22.32
CA ARG A 120 3.11 -16.67 22.84
C ARG A 120 2.14 -17.84 22.77
N GLY A 121 2.54 -18.99 22.26
CA GLY A 121 1.65 -20.15 22.07
C GLY A 121 0.56 -19.91 21.02
N ALA A 122 0.73 -18.96 20.10
CA ALA A 122 -0.26 -18.64 19.07
C ALA A 122 -0.35 -19.74 18.00
N HIS A 123 -1.54 -19.97 17.44
CA HIS A 123 -1.75 -20.97 16.40
C HIS A 123 -1.12 -20.55 15.06
N PHE A 124 -0.04 -21.23 14.65
CA PHE A 124 0.82 -20.81 13.53
C PHE A 124 0.07 -20.52 12.22
N PRO A 125 -0.80 -21.40 11.68
CA PRO A 125 -1.54 -21.12 10.44
C PRO A 125 -2.44 -19.87 10.54
N GLN A 126 -3.00 -19.61 11.71
CA GLN A 126 -3.85 -18.45 11.93
C GLN A 126 -3.02 -17.18 11.98
N THR A 127 -1.87 -17.21 12.66
CA THR A 127 -0.91 -16.09 12.70
C THR A 127 -0.37 -15.75 11.31
N VAL A 128 0.04 -16.76 10.52
CA VAL A 128 0.48 -16.56 9.12
C VAL A 128 -0.62 -15.87 8.31
N ARG A 129 -1.85 -16.38 8.38
CA ARG A 129 -2.98 -15.78 7.63
C ARG A 129 -3.23 -14.32 8.02
N LEU A 130 -3.18 -13.99 9.31
CA LEU A 130 -3.38 -12.63 9.79
C LEU A 130 -2.28 -11.69 9.30
N LEU A 131 -1.02 -12.10 9.42
CA LEU A 131 0.15 -11.34 8.96
C LEU A 131 0.14 -11.12 7.45
N LEU A 132 -0.19 -12.15 6.65
CA LEU A 132 -0.30 -12.00 5.20
C LEU A 132 -1.34 -10.92 4.84
N VAL A 133 -2.52 -10.97 5.45
CA VAL A 133 -3.58 -10.01 5.16
C VAL A 133 -3.23 -8.59 5.61
N SER A 134 -2.57 -8.43 6.77
CA SER A 134 -2.21 -7.11 7.30
C SER A 134 -1.06 -6.46 6.54
N GLU A 135 -0.10 -7.23 6.05
CA GLU A 135 1.09 -6.72 5.35
C GLU A 135 0.93 -6.58 3.83
N THR A 136 -0.04 -7.25 3.20
CA THR A 136 -0.27 -7.17 1.74
C THR A 136 -0.31 -5.72 1.19
N PRO A 137 -0.96 -4.74 1.84
CA PRO A 137 -0.98 -3.36 1.34
C PRO A 137 0.41 -2.69 1.26
N LEU A 138 1.39 -3.16 2.03
CA LEU A 138 2.76 -2.63 2.02
C LEU A 138 3.56 -3.05 0.78
N LEU A 139 3.15 -4.11 0.08
CA LEU A 139 3.89 -4.64 -1.07
C LEU A 139 4.06 -3.58 -2.17
N VAL A 140 3.06 -2.71 -2.37
CA VAL A 140 3.14 -1.61 -3.34
C VAL A 140 4.25 -0.63 -2.95
N PHE A 141 4.29 -0.20 -1.69
CA PHE A 141 5.35 0.70 -1.19
C PHE A 141 6.71 0.03 -1.20
N ALA A 142 6.78 -1.28 -0.98
CA ALA A 142 8.01 -2.04 -1.07
C ALA A 142 8.59 -2.08 -2.49
N VAL A 143 7.74 -2.23 -3.51
CA VAL A 143 8.17 -2.11 -4.92
C VAL A 143 8.69 -0.69 -5.19
N PHE A 144 7.97 0.34 -4.73
CA PHE A 144 8.46 1.72 -4.83
C PHE A 144 9.79 1.95 -4.09
N GLY A 145 9.99 1.30 -2.94
CA GLY A 145 11.27 1.28 -2.24
C GLY A 145 12.40 0.77 -3.14
N GLY A 146 12.19 -0.35 -3.83
CA GLY A 146 13.13 -0.86 -4.82
C GLY A 146 13.44 0.14 -5.94
N LEU A 147 12.43 0.87 -6.43
CA LEU A 147 12.62 1.94 -7.42
C LEU A 147 13.39 3.15 -6.86
N CYS A 148 13.27 3.44 -5.56
CA CYS A 148 14.12 4.43 -4.90
C CYS A 148 15.58 3.98 -4.88
N GLY A 149 15.83 2.68 -4.66
CA GLY A 149 17.16 2.08 -4.77
C GLY A 149 17.73 2.13 -6.20
N TYR A 150 16.89 1.92 -7.22
CA TYR A 150 17.27 2.13 -8.61
C TYR A 150 17.64 3.60 -8.88
N SER A 151 16.80 4.53 -8.41
CA SER A 151 17.04 5.97 -8.55
C SER A 151 18.32 6.43 -7.86
N PHE A 152 18.68 5.80 -6.72
CA PHE A 152 19.94 6.02 -6.03
C PHE A 152 21.16 5.71 -6.91
N LEU A 153 21.09 4.62 -7.68
CA LEU A 153 22.17 4.19 -8.57
C LEU A 153 22.27 5.06 -9.83
N GLU A 154 21.13 5.35 -10.47
CA GLU A 154 21.11 6.03 -11.78
C GLU A 154 21.20 7.56 -11.68
N HIS A 155 20.53 8.16 -10.69
CA HIS A 155 20.40 9.63 -10.57
C HIS A 155 21.18 10.20 -9.38
N GLY A 156 21.87 9.35 -8.63
CA GLY A 156 22.69 9.71 -7.49
C GLY A 156 21.99 9.60 -6.13
N HIS A 157 22.84 9.56 -5.10
CA HIS A 157 22.44 9.21 -3.73
C HIS A 157 21.42 10.17 -3.12
N VAL A 158 21.52 11.47 -3.38
CA VAL A 158 20.58 12.48 -2.83
C VAL A 158 19.16 12.25 -3.33
N ILE A 159 18.99 11.99 -4.63
CA ILE A 159 17.68 11.77 -5.26
C ILE A 159 17.06 10.47 -4.74
N GLY A 160 17.85 9.38 -4.71
CA GLY A 160 17.39 8.09 -4.18
C GLY A 160 16.95 8.17 -2.71
N VAL A 161 17.74 8.85 -1.86
CA VAL A 161 17.38 9.03 -0.44
C VAL A 161 16.14 9.92 -0.27
N ALA A 162 16.03 11.02 -1.02
CA ALA A 162 14.86 11.89 -0.95
C ALA A 162 13.58 11.16 -1.39
N ALA A 163 13.65 10.37 -2.47
CA ALA A 163 12.55 9.52 -2.94
C ALA A 163 12.16 8.46 -1.89
N LEU A 164 13.15 7.83 -1.25
CA LEU A 164 12.92 6.86 -0.19
C LEU A 164 12.21 7.47 1.02
N LEU A 165 12.68 8.63 1.49
CA LEU A 165 12.05 9.36 2.60
C LEU A 165 10.60 9.75 2.28
N LEU A 166 10.33 10.21 1.06
CA LEU A 166 8.98 10.49 0.60
C LEU A 166 8.12 9.21 0.57
N CYS A 167 8.67 8.10 0.07
CA CYS A 167 7.97 6.82 0.03
C CYS A 167 7.58 6.33 1.43
N ILE A 168 8.50 6.43 2.40
CA ILE A 168 8.26 6.09 3.81
C ILE A 168 7.16 6.99 4.41
N LEU A 169 7.25 8.31 4.19
CA LEU A 169 6.23 9.26 4.67
C LEU A 169 4.85 8.92 4.12
N LEU A 170 4.76 8.58 2.83
CA LEU A 170 3.50 8.19 2.19
C LEU A 170 2.99 6.86 2.75
N ALA A 171 3.85 5.85 2.91
CA ALA A 171 3.49 4.58 3.53
C ALA A 171 2.90 4.80 4.93
N ASP A 172 3.55 5.60 5.78
CA ASP A 172 3.05 5.92 7.13
C ASP A 172 1.73 6.70 7.09
N LEU A 173 1.62 7.70 6.21
CA LEU A 173 0.42 8.51 6.07
C LEU A 173 -0.81 7.69 5.63
N PHE A 174 -0.60 6.69 4.77
CA PHE A 174 -1.67 5.85 4.25
C PHE A 174 -1.97 4.64 5.13
N MET A 175 -0.96 4.07 5.79
CA MET A 175 -1.10 2.81 6.53
C MET A 175 -1.27 2.99 8.04
N VAL A 176 -0.57 3.93 8.67
CA VAL A 176 -0.52 4.08 10.15
C VAL A 176 -1.58 5.05 10.68
N ARG A 177 -2.17 5.88 9.82
CA ARG A 177 -3.29 6.79 10.17
C ARG A 177 -4.66 6.35 9.61
N PRO A 178 -5.17 5.13 9.87
CA PRO A 178 -6.59 4.87 9.67
C PRO A 178 -7.35 5.50 10.84
N ARG A 179 -8.09 6.58 10.56
CA ARG A 179 -9.15 7.05 11.48
C ARG A 179 -10.10 5.88 11.81
N PRO A 180 -10.80 5.86 12.96
CA PRO A 180 -11.65 4.75 13.45
C PRO A 180 -12.84 4.33 12.56
N ILE A 181 -12.93 4.81 11.31
CA ILE A 181 -13.97 4.49 10.32
C ILE A 181 -13.52 3.32 9.40
N VAL A 182 -12.50 2.55 9.80
CA VAL A 182 -11.91 1.44 9.00
C VAL A 182 -12.33 0.06 9.51
N HIS A 183 -13.05 -0.04 10.64
CA HIS A 183 -13.63 -1.31 11.11
C HIS A 183 -14.77 -1.90 10.25
N ALA A 184 -15.21 -1.23 9.19
CA ALA A 184 -16.03 -1.85 8.16
C ALA A 184 -15.13 -2.58 7.16
N ALA A 185 -14.81 -3.84 7.49
CA ALA A 185 -13.88 -4.75 6.84
C ALA A 185 -14.18 -5.15 5.36
N SER A 186 -14.92 -4.35 4.59
CA SER A 186 -15.02 -4.49 3.12
C SER A 186 -13.98 -3.65 2.36
N ARG A 187 -13.26 -2.76 3.06
CA ARG A 187 -12.31 -1.81 2.47
C ARG A 187 -10.90 -2.32 2.22
N THR A 188 -10.47 -3.42 2.85
CA THR A 188 -9.08 -3.90 2.71
C THR A 188 -8.88 -4.72 1.45
N VAL A 189 -9.89 -5.51 1.06
CA VAL A 189 -9.97 -6.12 -0.29
C VAL A 189 -10.14 -5.04 -1.34
N PHE A 190 -10.92 -3.98 -1.06
CA PHE A 190 -11.03 -2.80 -1.92
C PHE A 190 -9.67 -2.12 -2.12
N VAL A 191 -8.93 -1.72 -1.09
CA VAL A 191 -7.62 -1.06 -1.27
C VAL A 191 -6.59 -1.98 -1.94
N ALA A 192 -6.57 -3.29 -1.64
CA ALA A 192 -5.66 -4.23 -2.29
C ALA A 192 -6.00 -4.43 -3.78
N THR A 193 -7.27 -4.65 -4.14
CA THR A 193 -7.69 -4.75 -5.55
C THR A 193 -7.51 -3.41 -6.29
N HIS A 194 -7.75 -2.28 -5.63
CA HIS A 194 -7.67 -0.92 -6.18
C HIS A 194 -6.26 -0.32 -6.24
N ALA A 195 -5.30 -0.84 -5.47
CA ALA A 195 -3.89 -0.47 -5.58
C ALA A 195 -3.15 -1.38 -6.57
N PHE A 196 -3.57 -2.64 -6.67
CA PHE A 196 -2.98 -3.62 -7.58
C PHE A 196 -3.43 -3.43 -9.03
N LEU A 197 -4.71 -3.10 -9.28
CA LEU A 197 -5.21 -2.87 -10.64
C LEU A 197 -4.49 -1.74 -11.39
N PRO A 198 -4.27 -0.54 -10.81
CA PRO A 198 -3.59 0.54 -11.52
C PRO A 198 -2.13 0.24 -11.80
N VAL A 199 -1.42 -0.41 -10.88
CA VAL A 199 -0.02 -0.85 -11.08
C VAL A 199 0.05 -1.91 -12.17
N LEU A 200 -0.87 -2.87 -12.16
CA LEU A 200 -0.99 -3.89 -13.19
C LEU A 200 -1.41 -3.28 -14.55
N SER A 201 -2.29 -2.29 -14.57
CA SER A 201 -2.72 -1.58 -15.79
C SER A 201 -1.62 -0.70 -16.36
N VAL A 202 -0.79 -0.05 -15.53
CA VAL A 202 0.39 0.68 -15.98
C VAL A 202 1.44 -0.28 -16.51
N ALA A 203 1.69 -1.40 -15.83
CA ALA A 203 2.61 -2.44 -16.31
C ALA A 203 2.16 -3.03 -17.65
N ILE A 204 0.86 -3.38 -17.78
CA ILE A 204 0.27 -3.89 -19.02
C ILE A 204 0.24 -2.80 -20.11
N GLY A 205 -0.01 -1.53 -19.78
CA GLY A 205 0.01 -0.42 -20.73
C GLY A 205 1.40 -0.12 -21.29
N VAL A 206 2.43 -0.16 -20.43
CA VAL A 206 3.85 -0.07 -20.84
C VAL A 206 4.24 -1.27 -21.70
N PHE A 207 3.75 -2.47 -21.36
CA PHE A 207 3.98 -3.69 -22.14
C PHE A 207 3.27 -3.66 -23.50
N ALA A 208 2.03 -3.18 -23.55
CA ALA A 208 1.23 -3.05 -24.77
C ALA A 208 1.76 -1.94 -25.70
N ALA A 209 2.37 -0.89 -25.15
CA ALA A 209 3.05 0.15 -25.93
C ALA A 209 4.26 -0.38 -26.73
N GLN A 210 4.80 -1.54 -26.34
CA GLN A 210 5.84 -2.25 -27.11
C GLN A 210 5.26 -3.13 -28.23
N TRP A 211 3.95 -3.37 -28.28
CA TRP A 211 3.29 -4.41 -29.10
C TRP A 211 2.14 -3.90 -29.99
N ASP A 212 2.28 -2.67 -30.52
CA ASP A 212 1.34 -1.96 -31.42
C ASP A 212 0.37 -0.99 -30.69
N GLN A 213 0.45 0.28 -31.12
CA GLN A 213 -0.02 1.46 -30.39
C GLN A 213 -1.54 1.49 -30.23
N TRP A 214 -2.26 0.87 -31.17
CA TRP A 214 -3.72 0.85 -31.20
C TRP A 214 -4.33 -0.17 -30.21
N LEU A 215 -3.61 -1.25 -29.89
CA LEU A 215 -4.06 -2.27 -28.94
C LEU A 215 -3.95 -1.76 -27.50
N ALA A 216 -2.89 -1.02 -27.17
CA ALA A 216 -2.72 -0.35 -25.88
C ALA A 216 -3.81 0.70 -25.64
N VAL A 217 -4.12 1.51 -26.65
CA VAL A 217 -5.19 2.52 -26.59
C VAL A 217 -6.56 1.86 -26.50
N ALA A 218 -6.85 0.81 -27.28
CA ALA A 218 -8.11 0.09 -27.20
C ALA A 218 -8.31 -0.58 -25.83
N TRP A 219 -7.27 -1.14 -25.22
CA TRP A 219 -7.37 -1.73 -23.88
C TRP A 219 -7.56 -0.67 -22.80
N LEU A 220 -6.81 0.44 -22.83
CA LEU A 220 -6.93 1.54 -21.87
C LEU A 220 -8.28 2.27 -21.95
N VAL A 221 -8.81 2.46 -23.17
CA VAL A 221 -10.05 3.20 -23.42
C VAL A 221 -11.29 2.33 -23.27
N VAL A 222 -11.22 1.05 -23.65
CA VAL A 222 -12.40 0.16 -23.68
C VAL A 222 -12.28 -0.97 -22.65
N GLY A 223 -11.14 -1.65 -22.58
CA GLY A 223 -10.96 -2.84 -21.74
C GLY A 223 -11.01 -2.57 -20.24
N VAL A 224 -10.27 -1.56 -19.75
CA VAL A 224 -10.24 -1.25 -18.30
C VAL A 224 -11.59 -0.70 -17.82
N PRO A 225 -12.23 0.26 -18.51
CA PRO A 225 -13.54 0.74 -18.09
C PRO A 225 -14.63 -0.34 -18.19
N LEU A 226 -14.60 -1.19 -19.23
CA LEU A 226 -15.57 -2.28 -19.40
C LEU A 226 -15.41 -3.36 -18.34
N LEU A 227 -14.17 -3.78 -18.02
CA LEU A 227 -13.91 -4.75 -16.97
C LEU A 227 -14.33 -4.20 -15.59
N THR A 228 -14.04 -2.93 -15.34
CA THR A 228 -14.44 -2.24 -14.10
C THR A 228 -15.97 -2.13 -14.00
N TYR A 229 -16.64 -1.80 -15.10
CA TYR A 229 -18.10 -1.75 -15.21
C TYR A 229 -18.76 -3.13 -15.04
N LEU A 230 -18.19 -4.19 -15.63
CA LEU A 230 -18.68 -5.56 -15.48
C LEU A 230 -18.50 -6.09 -14.05
N LEU A 231 -17.38 -5.80 -13.40
CA LEU A 231 -17.15 -6.14 -11.99
C LEU A 231 -18.09 -5.36 -11.06
N ALA A 232 -18.40 -4.10 -11.40
CA ALA A 232 -19.41 -3.31 -10.71
C ALA A 232 -20.83 -3.91 -10.90
N LEU A 233 -21.19 -4.32 -12.12
CA LEU A 233 -22.49 -4.94 -12.44
C LEU A 233 -22.71 -6.30 -11.75
N VAL A 234 -21.69 -7.17 -11.73
CA VAL A 234 -21.75 -8.48 -11.04
C VAL A 234 -21.95 -8.29 -9.53
N ARG A 235 -21.36 -7.24 -8.94
CA ARG A 235 -21.54 -6.90 -7.53
C ARG A 235 -22.88 -6.25 -7.22
N VAL A 236 -23.33 -5.34 -8.07
CA VAL A 236 -24.65 -4.70 -7.95
C VAL A 236 -25.75 -5.76 -8.06
N ARG A 237 -25.65 -6.75 -8.95
CA ARG A 237 -26.68 -7.80 -9.08
C ARG A 237 -26.72 -8.78 -7.89
N ALA A 238 -25.64 -8.90 -7.12
CA ALA A 238 -25.52 -9.91 -6.06
C ALA A 238 -26.15 -9.50 -4.71
N ARG A 239 -26.26 -8.20 -4.40
CA ARG A 239 -26.90 -7.70 -3.17
C ARG A 239 -27.34 -6.25 -3.38
N ILE A 240 -28.65 -5.99 -3.52
CA ILE A 240 -29.19 -4.62 -3.46
C ILE A 240 -30.19 -4.52 -2.33
N SER A 241 -29.73 -4.00 -1.20
CA SER A 241 -30.58 -3.15 -0.36
C SER A 241 -30.42 -1.70 -0.85
N ARG A 242 -31.44 -0.85 -0.66
CA ARG A 242 -31.48 0.54 -1.17
C ARG A 242 -30.29 1.43 -0.77
N TRP A 243 -29.49 1.03 0.22
CA TRP A 243 -28.34 1.78 0.72
C TRP A 243 -27.10 1.76 -0.20
N ASP A 244 -27.05 0.86 -1.20
CA ASP A 244 -25.87 0.70 -2.07
C ASP A 244 -25.81 1.66 -3.27
N ARG A 245 -26.85 2.46 -3.56
CA ARG A 245 -26.82 3.38 -4.73
C ARG A 245 -25.80 4.50 -4.57
N HIS A 246 -25.67 5.07 -3.38
CA HIS A 246 -24.70 6.15 -3.13
C HIS A 246 -23.26 5.62 -3.11
N LEU A 247 -23.06 4.35 -2.69
CA LEU A 247 -21.78 3.69 -2.77
C LEU A 247 -21.42 3.40 -4.23
N ALA A 248 -22.36 2.89 -5.04
CA ALA A 248 -22.17 2.63 -6.46
C ALA A 248 -21.87 3.92 -7.25
N ILE A 249 -22.56 5.03 -6.94
CA ILE A 249 -22.28 6.33 -7.54
C ILE A 249 -20.92 6.86 -7.07
N GLY A 250 -20.59 6.75 -5.78
CA GLY A 250 -19.29 7.17 -5.25
C GLY A 250 -18.12 6.38 -5.84
N VAL A 251 -18.32 5.09 -6.09
CA VAL A 251 -17.37 4.20 -6.77
C VAL A 251 -17.22 4.60 -8.24
N ALA A 252 -18.32 4.77 -8.99
CA ALA A 252 -18.26 5.19 -10.39
C ALA A 252 -17.62 6.58 -10.59
N VAL A 253 -17.91 7.52 -9.69
CA VAL A 253 -17.37 8.89 -9.72
C VAL A 253 -15.89 8.96 -9.32
N LEU A 254 -15.36 7.97 -8.59
CA LEU A 254 -13.93 7.91 -8.24
C LEU A 254 -13.11 6.99 -9.15
N GLU A 255 -13.67 5.85 -9.56
CA GLU A 255 -12.95 4.84 -10.34
C GLU A 255 -12.75 5.25 -11.79
N VAL A 256 -13.77 5.83 -12.43
CA VAL A 256 -13.68 6.26 -13.83
C VAL A 256 -12.62 7.35 -13.99
N PRO A 257 -12.58 8.42 -13.15
CA PRO A 257 -11.51 9.41 -13.26
C PRO A 257 -10.13 8.86 -12.91
N LEU A 258 -10.01 7.95 -11.94
CA LEU A 258 -8.71 7.40 -11.52
C LEU A 258 -8.09 6.55 -12.62
N VAL A 259 -8.86 5.67 -13.25
CA VAL A 259 -8.42 4.87 -14.42
C VAL A 259 -8.05 5.78 -15.59
N LEU A 260 -8.89 6.78 -15.91
CA LEU A 260 -8.59 7.74 -16.97
C LEU A 260 -7.33 8.57 -16.67
N SER A 261 -7.09 8.90 -15.40
CA SER A 261 -5.91 9.65 -14.96
C SER A 261 -4.62 8.85 -15.13
N PHE A 262 -4.65 7.54 -14.82
CA PHE A 262 -3.49 6.67 -15.04
C PHE A 262 -3.26 6.37 -16.53
N GLY A 263 -4.32 6.22 -17.32
CA GLY A 263 -4.20 6.11 -18.78
C GLY A 263 -3.62 7.37 -19.40
N LEU A 264 -4.07 8.55 -18.95
CA LEU A 264 -3.53 9.85 -19.37
C LEU A 264 -2.06 10.00 -18.95
N ALA A 265 -1.70 9.60 -17.74
CA ALA A 265 -0.33 9.65 -17.27
C ALA A 265 0.60 8.69 -18.04
N GLY A 266 0.11 7.51 -18.44
CA GLY A 266 0.82 6.59 -19.33
C GLY A 266 1.01 7.17 -20.73
N ALA A 267 0.00 7.87 -21.28
CA ALA A 267 0.15 8.60 -22.52
C ALA A 267 1.20 9.72 -22.39
N ILE A 268 1.14 10.53 -21.32
CA ILE A 268 2.12 11.58 -21.06
C ILE A 268 3.54 10.99 -20.89
N ALA A 269 3.67 9.85 -20.23
CA ALA A 269 4.94 9.12 -20.10
C ALA A 269 5.57 8.81 -21.47
N HIS A 270 4.74 8.43 -22.44
CA HIS A 270 5.16 8.09 -23.78
C HIS A 270 5.62 9.32 -24.60
N TRP A 271 4.89 10.43 -24.51
CA TRP A 271 5.16 11.62 -25.33
C TRP A 271 6.22 12.56 -24.74
N VAL A 272 6.30 12.65 -23.41
CA VAL A 272 7.10 13.67 -22.71
C VAL A 272 8.25 13.04 -21.91
N GLY A 273 8.21 11.72 -21.71
CA GLY A 273 9.21 10.98 -20.94
C GLY A 273 8.61 10.35 -19.68
N VAL A 274 9.15 9.19 -19.32
CA VAL A 274 8.62 8.32 -18.26
C VAL A 274 8.60 9.02 -16.90
N GLU A 275 9.58 9.88 -16.64
CA GLU A 275 9.69 10.68 -15.42
C GLU A 275 8.48 11.62 -15.25
N VAL A 276 8.11 12.33 -16.31
CA VAL A 276 6.98 13.27 -16.32
C VAL A 276 5.65 12.52 -16.21
N GLY A 277 5.54 11.37 -16.86
CA GLY A 277 4.37 10.50 -16.74
C GLY A 277 4.16 9.95 -15.33
N LEU A 278 5.23 9.46 -14.69
CA LEU A 278 5.18 8.97 -13.30
C LEU A 278 4.88 10.09 -12.31
N PHE A 279 5.48 11.28 -12.50
CA PHE A 279 5.19 12.45 -11.68
C PHE A 279 3.71 12.88 -11.82
N THR A 280 3.20 12.88 -13.04
CA THR A 280 1.79 13.21 -13.35
C THR A 280 0.83 12.17 -12.77
N ALA A 281 1.14 10.88 -12.89
CA ALA A 281 0.37 9.78 -12.27
C ALA A 281 0.32 9.92 -10.74
N GLY A 282 1.48 10.16 -10.11
CA GLY A 282 1.59 10.36 -8.67
C GLY A 282 0.82 11.59 -8.20
N GLY A 283 0.93 12.71 -8.92
CA GLY A 283 0.21 13.96 -8.64
C GLY A 283 -1.31 13.80 -8.76
N LEU A 284 -1.79 13.15 -9.81
CA LEU A 284 -3.23 12.86 -10.01
C LEU A 284 -3.76 11.89 -8.96
N ALA A 285 -3.02 10.83 -8.64
CA ALA A 285 -3.41 9.90 -7.58
C ALA A 285 -3.49 10.61 -6.21
N ALA A 286 -2.54 11.49 -5.92
CA ALA A 286 -2.54 12.31 -4.71
C ALA A 286 -3.74 13.27 -4.68
N LEU A 287 -4.01 13.99 -5.78
CA LEU A 287 -5.13 14.92 -5.91
C LEU A 287 -6.48 14.22 -5.76
N LEU A 288 -6.69 13.10 -6.45
CA LEU A 288 -7.93 12.32 -6.35
C LEU A 288 -8.13 11.76 -4.94
N THR A 289 -7.05 11.35 -4.28
CA THR A 289 -7.08 10.93 -2.88
C THR A 289 -7.42 12.08 -1.94
N LEU A 290 -6.91 13.30 -2.20
CA LEU A 290 -7.25 14.50 -1.45
C LEU A 290 -8.72 14.91 -1.67
N CYS A 291 -9.22 14.86 -2.90
CA CYS A 291 -10.62 15.12 -3.24
C CYS A 291 -11.55 14.10 -2.54
N ALA A 292 -11.23 12.82 -2.61
CA ALA A 292 -11.98 11.78 -1.90
C ALA A 292 -12.00 12.02 -0.38
N ARG A 293 -10.87 12.43 0.20
CA ARG A 293 -10.77 12.81 1.61
C ARG A 293 -11.61 14.06 1.92
N TYR A 294 -11.64 15.05 1.04
CA TYR A 294 -12.43 16.28 1.21
C TYR A 294 -13.94 15.98 1.22
N PHE A 295 -14.44 15.28 0.20
CA PHE A 295 -15.85 14.91 0.11
C PHE A 295 -16.28 14.04 1.28
N ARG A 296 -15.43 13.07 1.67
CA ARG A 296 -15.70 12.23 2.84
C ARG A 296 -15.72 13.02 4.14
N ARG A 297 -14.88 14.04 4.31
CA ARG A 297 -14.93 14.93 5.48
C ARG A 297 -16.24 15.73 5.51
N ARG A 298 -16.70 16.21 4.36
CA ARG A 298 -17.96 16.94 4.24
C ARG A 298 -19.16 16.06 4.63
N GLU A 299 -19.20 14.82 4.13
CA GLU A 299 -20.26 13.87 4.45
C GLU A 299 -20.27 13.49 5.94
N LEU A 300 -19.09 13.28 6.54
CA LEU A 300 -18.99 12.96 7.97
C LEU A 300 -19.44 14.11 8.87
N ARG A 301 -19.24 15.37 8.45
CA ARG A 301 -19.77 16.53 9.17
C ARG A 301 -21.29 16.54 9.15
N ALA A 302 -21.89 16.36 7.97
CA ALA A 302 -23.35 16.25 7.83
C ALA A 302 -23.94 15.17 8.75
N ARG A 303 -23.37 13.96 8.77
CA ARG A 303 -23.85 12.86 9.64
C ARG A 303 -23.64 13.11 11.14
N ALA A 304 -22.58 13.83 11.51
CA ALA A 304 -22.33 14.18 12.91
C ALA A 304 -23.37 15.20 13.40
N ASP A 305 -23.75 16.13 12.53
CA ASP A 305 -24.81 17.11 12.80
C ASP A 305 -26.16 16.40 12.92
N ASP A 306 -26.49 15.45 12.03
CA ASP A 306 -27.71 14.63 12.11
C ASP A 306 -27.80 13.83 13.42
N ARG A 307 -26.68 13.20 13.85
CA ARG A 307 -26.63 12.46 15.13
C ARG A 307 -26.79 13.38 16.34
N ARG A 308 -26.21 14.57 16.30
CA ARG A 308 -26.36 15.56 17.40
C ARG A 308 -27.82 16.00 17.51
N VAL A 309 -28.48 16.23 16.37
CA VAL A 309 -29.91 16.55 16.32
C VAL A 309 -30.75 15.38 16.86
N ALA A 310 -30.46 14.14 16.46
CA ALA A 310 -31.17 12.96 16.94
C ALA A 310 -31.02 12.75 18.46
N VAL A 311 -29.80 12.85 18.99
CA VAL A 311 -29.54 12.72 20.45
C VAL A 311 -30.16 13.88 21.23
N ALA A 312 -30.13 15.10 20.69
CA ALA A 312 -30.80 16.24 21.31
C ALA A 312 -32.33 16.07 21.34
N ALA A 313 -32.92 15.52 20.28
CA ALA A 313 -34.34 15.19 20.21
C ALA A 313 -34.72 14.10 21.23
N GLU A 314 -33.94 13.02 21.31
CA GLU A 314 -34.14 11.94 22.28
C GLU A 314 -34.04 12.45 23.73
N ARG A 315 -33.07 13.31 24.01
CA ARG A 315 -32.92 13.94 25.33
C ARG A 315 -34.09 14.86 25.67
N ALA A 316 -34.60 15.63 24.71
CA ALA A 316 -35.77 16.49 24.92
C ALA A 316 -37.03 15.67 25.27
N VAL A 317 -37.21 14.52 24.61
CA VAL A 317 -38.30 13.57 24.92
C VAL A 317 -38.18 13.01 26.34
N LEU A 318 -36.97 12.60 26.75
CA LEU A 318 -36.74 12.08 28.11
C LEU A 318 -36.93 13.15 29.20
N GLU A 319 -36.65 14.42 28.90
CA GLU A 319 -36.83 15.55 29.82
C GLU A 319 -38.26 16.13 29.80
N GLY A 320 -39.20 15.57 29.02
CA GLY A 320 -40.57 16.08 28.91
C GLY A 320 -40.68 17.46 28.24
N ARG A 321 -39.65 17.90 27.51
CA ARG A 321 -39.64 19.18 26.78
C ARG A 321 -40.26 18.98 25.40
N SER A 322 -41.09 19.94 24.97
CA SER A 322 -41.59 19.98 23.59
C SER A 322 -40.41 20.07 22.62
N LEU A 323 -40.41 19.20 21.60
CA LEU A 323 -39.37 19.19 20.57
C LEU A 323 -39.24 20.56 19.89
N PRO A 324 -38.01 21.04 19.62
CA PRO A 324 -37.83 22.25 18.84
C PRO A 324 -38.42 22.04 17.44
N THR A 325 -39.37 22.89 17.05
CA THR A 325 -39.92 22.90 15.68
C THR A 325 -38.80 23.23 14.70
N PRO A 326 -38.54 22.38 13.68
CA PRO A 326 -37.51 22.65 12.68
C PRO A 326 -37.86 23.95 11.94
N VAL A 327 -36.86 24.82 11.81
CA VAL A 327 -36.92 26.09 11.03
C VAL A 327 -36.54 25.81 9.59
#